data_AF-A0A9X9A0R0-F1
#
_entry.id   AF-A0A9X9A0R0-F1
#
_cell.length_a   1.000
_cell.length_b   1.000
_cell.length_c   1.000
_cell.angle_alpha   90.00
_cell.angle_beta   90.00
_cell.angle_gamma   90.00
#
_symmetry.space_group_name_H-M   'P 1'
#
loop_
_entity.id
_entity.type
_entity.pdbx_description
1 polymer ?
#
loop_
_entity_poly.entity_id
_entity_poly.type
_entity_poly.pdbx_seq_one_letter_code
_entity_poly.pdbx_strand_id
1 'polypeptide(L)'
;HKGYLGVAPGKHLDSIEESLSGKGWLNEPVEVTNKPGSETIYSGGGYTILQLVIEEVTGIPFNRYMEEQIMKPLGMHSSSFLQ
;
A
#
# COMPACT_ATOMS: atom_id res chain seq x y z
N HIS A 1 -13.65 10.90 5.03
CA HIS A 1 -12.57 9.96 4.69
C HIS A 1 -11.83 10.46 3.47
N LYS A 2 -10.58 10.93 3.63
CA LYS A 2 -9.67 11.09 2.49
C LYS A 2 -9.13 9.69 2.19
N GLY A 3 -9.68 9.03 1.19
CA GLY A 3 -9.17 7.74 0.73
C GLY A 3 -7.91 7.92 -0.12
N TYR A 4 -7.21 6.82 -0.41
CA TYR A 4 -6.17 6.82 -1.44
C TYR A 4 -6.84 6.93 -2.81
N LEU A 5 -6.79 8.12 -3.41
CA LEU A 5 -7.46 8.42 -4.69
C LEU A 5 -6.70 7.90 -5.93
N GLY A 6 -5.55 7.26 -5.71
CA GLY A 6 -4.62 6.88 -6.78
C GLY A 6 -3.85 8.09 -7.32
N VAL A 7 -2.90 7.80 -8.21
CA VAL A 7 -2.02 8.79 -8.84
C VAL A 7 -2.32 8.83 -10.33
N ALA A 8 -2.35 10.03 -10.92
CA ALA A 8 -2.59 10.18 -12.36
C ALA A 8 -1.45 9.56 -13.18
N PRO A 9 -1.72 9.01 -14.39
CA PRO A 9 -0.69 8.44 -15.25
C PRO A 9 0.47 9.41 -15.53
N GLY A 10 1.70 8.89 -15.49
CA GLY A 10 2.92 9.66 -15.79
C GLY A 10 3.40 10.58 -14.66
N LYS A 11 2.75 10.55 -13.49
CA LYS A 11 3.26 11.18 -12.27
C LYS A 11 4.14 10.20 -11.49
N HIS A 12 5.01 10.75 -10.65
CA HIS A 12 5.80 9.96 -9.72
C HIS A 12 4.90 9.19 -8.76
N LEU A 13 5.20 7.91 -8.58
CA LEU A 13 4.56 7.06 -7.60
C LEU A 13 5.43 7.08 -6.36
N ASP A 14 4.82 7.38 -5.22
CA ASP A 14 5.51 7.40 -3.94
C ASP A 14 5.81 5.96 -3.54
N SER A 15 7.00 5.74 -2.97
CA SER A 15 7.29 4.51 -2.23
C SER A 15 6.28 4.28 -1.10
N ILE A 16 6.20 3.04 -0.61
CA ILE A 16 5.38 2.68 0.55
C ILE A 16 5.75 3.55 1.76
N GLU A 17 7.03 3.81 1.99
CA GLU A 17 7.53 4.61 3.11
C GLU A 17 7.23 6.10 2.96
N GLU A 18 7.34 6.66 1.75
CA GLU A 18 6.94 8.06 1.49
C GLU A 18 5.44 8.25 1.72
N SER A 19 4.63 7.29 1.26
CA SER A 19 3.19 7.25 1.49
C SER A 19 2.84 7.20 2.98
N LEU A 20 3.54 6.39 3.77
CA LEU A 20 3.28 6.23 5.20
C LEU A 20 3.78 7.41 6.04
N SER A 21 4.90 8.02 5.64
CA SER A 21 5.54 9.11 6.38
C SER A 21 4.92 10.50 6.14
N GLY A 22 3.90 10.58 5.28
CA GLY A 22 3.29 11.86 4.90
C GLY A 22 4.18 12.71 3.98
N LYS A 23 5.24 12.13 3.40
CA LYS A 23 6.05 12.77 2.36
C LYS A 23 5.48 12.58 0.96
N GLY A 24 4.54 11.65 0.83
CA GLY A 24 3.82 11.39 -0.40
C GLY A 24 2.67 12.36 -0.69
N TRP A 25 1.86 12.04 -1.69
CA TRP A 25 0.78 12.88 -2.22
C TRP A 25 -0.23 13.36 -1.17
N LEU A 26 -0.56 12.53 -0.19
CA LEU A 26 -1.54 12.86 0.85
C LEU A 26 -1.03 13.93 1.84
N ASN A 27 0.29 14.17 1.90
CA ASN A 27 0.95 15.12 2.79
C ASN A 27 0.51 15.01 4.28
N GLU A 28 0.08 13.82 4.70
CA GLU A 28 -0.38 13.51 6.05
C GLU A 28 0.19 12.14 6.44
N PRO A 29 0.93 12.03 7.56
CA PRO A 29 1.49 10.76 8.02
C PRO A 29 0.38 9.81 8.52
N VAL A 30 0.63 8.51 8.42
CA VAL A 30 -0.27 7.50 9.00
C VAL A 30 -0.01 7.40 10.51
N GLU A 31 -1.04 7.64 11.30
CA GLU A 31 -0.98 7.65 12.77
C GLU A 31 -2.06 6.76 13.39
N VAL A 32 -1.80 6.30 14.62
CA VAL A 32 -2.79 5.55 15.41
C VAL A 32 -3.78 6.54 16.03
N THR A 33 -5.02 6.52 15.56
CA THR A 33 -6.08 7.42 16.04
C THR A 33 -6.92 6.83 17.17
N ASN A 34 -6.99 5.49 17.25
CA ASN A 34 -7.86 4.75 18.16
C ASN A 34 -7.12 3.53 18.73
N LYS A 35 -7.60 3.01 19.86
CA LYS A 35 -7.00 1.82 20.48
C LYS A 35 -7.15 0.61 19.54
N PRO A 36 -6.09 -0.16 19.26
CA PRO A 36 -6.21 -1.38 18.46
C PRO A 36 -7.27 -2.33 19.01
N GLY A 37 -8.17 -2.80 18.15
CA GLY A 37 -9.25 -3.72 18.49
C GLY A 37 -10.44 -3.10 19.22
N SER A 38 -10.47 -1.78 19.46
CA SER A 38 -11.66 -1.13 20.04
C SER A 38 -12.81 -0.97 19.05
N GLU A 39 -12.50 -0.89 17.75
CA GLU A 39 -13.46 -0.72 16.66
C GLU A 39 -12.87 -1.14 15.32
N THR A 40 -13.73 -1.36 14.32
CA THR A 40 -13.33 -1.65 12.94
C THR A 40 -13.49 -0.41 12.08
N ILE A 41 -12.38 0.13 11.58
CA ILE A 41 -12.35 1.31 10.70
C ILE A 41 -11.64 0.92 9.39
N TYR A 42 -12.24 1.25 8.25
CA TYR A 42 -11.57 1.12 6.96
C TYR A 42 -10.39 2.12 6.90
N SER A 43 -9.18 1.60 6.70
CA SER A 43 -7.95 2.40 6.68
C SER A 43 -7.10 2.02 5.48
N GLY A 44 -7.02 2.91 4.49
CA GLY A 44 -6.08 2.76 3.37
C GLY A 44 -4.63 2.69 3.86
N GLY A 45 -4.25 3.53 4.84
CA GLY A 45 -2.93 3.48 5.46
C GLY A 45 -2.65 2.16 6.17
N GLY A 46 -3.67 1.54 6.78
CA GLY A 46 -3.55 0.20 7.37
C GLY A 46 -3.23 -0.87 6.32
N TYR A 47 -3.81 -0.78 5.12
CA TYR A 47 -3.44 -1.66 4.02
C TYR A 47 -2.02 -1.38 3.50
N THR A 48 -1.60 -0.12 3.42
CA THR A 48 -0.21 0.23 3.05
C THR A 48 0.80 -0.29 4.07
N ILE A 49 0.49 -0.27 5.37
CA ILE A 49 1.31 -0.92 6.41
C ILE A 49 1.43 -2.42 6.16
N LEU A 50 0.34 -3.10 5.79
CA LEU A 50 0.38 -4.53 5.46
C LEU A 50 1.29 -4.82 4.26
N GLN A 51 1.31 -3.95 3.25
CA GLN A 51 2.24 -4.07 2.12
C GLN A 51 3.69 -4.00 2.60
N LEU A 52 4.03 -3.00 3.44
CA LEU A 52 5.37 -2.87 4.02
C LEU A 52 5.78 -4.12 4.81
N VAL A 53 4.88 -4.64 5.65
CA VAL A 53 5.15 -5.86 6.43
C VAL A 53 5.47 -7.04 5.51
N ILE A 54 4.78 -7.16 4.37
CA ILE A 54 5.07 -8.21 3.39
C ILE A 54 6.48 -8.01 2.80
N GLU A 55 6.85 -6.79 2.42
CA GLU A 55 8.19 -6.50 1.91
C GLU A 55 9.28 -6.81 2.93
N GLU A 56 9.12 -6.35 4.17
CA GLU A 56 10.12 -6.53 5.23
C GLU A 56 10.29 -8.00 5.62
N VAL A 57 9.19 -8.76 5.74
CA VAL A 57 9.24 -10.17 6.14
C VAL A 57 9.79 -11.05 5.02
N THR A 58 9.50 -10.73 3.77
CA THR A 58 9.89 -11.57 2.62
C THR A 58 11.22 -11.14 1.99
N GLY A 59 11.62 -9.87 2.16
CA GLY A 59 12.72 -9.26 1.42
C GLY A 59 12.41 -9.03 -0.07
N ILE A 60 11.14 -9.11 -0.48
CA ILE A 60 10.70 -9.00 -1.88
C ILE A 60 9.84 -7.73 -2.02
N PRO A 61 10.08 -6.87 -3.03
CA PRO A 61 9.19 -5.75 -3.33
C PRO A 61 7.74 -6.19 -3.51
N PHE A 62 6.78 -5.43 -3.00
CA PHE A 62 5.38 -5.83 -2.88
C PHE A 62 4.75 -6.10 -4.26
N ASN A 63 5.09 -5.27 -5.25
CA ASN A 63 4.64 -5.47 -6.63
C ASN A 63 5.09 -6.83 -7.20
N ARG A 64 6.33 -7.24 -6.93
CA ARG A 64 6.89 -8.54 -7.31
C ARG A 64 6.25 -9.67 -6.54
N TYR A 65 6.05 -9.50 -5.22
CA TYR A 65 5.36 -10.49 -4.41
C TYR A 65 3.94 -10.77 -4.94
N MET A 66 3.17 -9.72 -5.24
CA MET A 66 1.81 -9.87 -5.80
C MET A 66 1.83 -10.50 -7.19
N GLU A 67 2.79 -10.15 -8.04
CA GLU A 67 2.96 -10.76 -9.35
C GLU A 67 3.21 -12.27 -9.25
N GLU A 68 4.13 -12.67 -8.37
CA GLU A 68 4.61 -14.06 -8.25
C GLU A 68 3.65 -14.97 -7.46
N GLN A 69 3.09 -14.46 -6.36
CA GLN A 69 2.29 -15.28 -5.44
C GLN A 69 0.79 -15.28 -5.78
N ILE A 70 0.29 -14.26 -6.49
CA ILE A 70 -1.14 -14.09 -6.74
C ILE A 70 -1.45 -14.04 -8.24
N MET A 71 -0.90 -13.08 -8.97
CA MET A 71 -1.33 -12.80 -10.35
C MET A 71 -0.95 -13.91 -11.32
N LYS A 72 0.31 -14.40 -11.29
CA LYS A 72 0.77 -15.50 -12.15
C LYS A 72 -0.01 -16.80 -11.89
N PRO A 73 -0.14 -17.27 -10.63
CA PRO A 73 -0.94 -18.47 -10.34
C PRO A 73 -2.40 -18.39 -10.78
N LEU A 74 -2.98 -17.19 -10.78
CA LEU A 74 -4.37 -16.96 -11.18
C LEU A 74 -4.54 -16.55 -12.67
N GLY A 75 -3.46 -16.45 -13.45
CA GLY A 75 -3.52 -16.04 -14.86
C GLY A 75 -3.95 -14.59 -15.08
N MET A 76 -3.72 -13.70 -14.11
CA MET A 76 -4.15 -12.29 -14.15
C MET A 76 -3.17 -11.41 -14.95
N HIS A 77 -3.04 -11.67 -16.25
CA HIS A 77 -2.04 -11.01 -17.12
C HIS A 77 -2.27 -9.50 -17.36
N SER A 78 -3.46 -8.99 -17.04
CA SER A 78 -3.83 -7.58 -17.22
C SER A 78 -3.99 -6.84 -15.89
N SER A 79 -3.28 -7.29 -14.84
CA SER A 79 -3.29 -6.68 -13.52
C SER A 79 -1.87 -6.38 -13.06
N SER A 80 -1.70 -5.32 -12.27
CA SER A 80 -0.40 -4.95 -11.69
C SER A 80 -0.60 -4.14 -10.41
N PHE A 81 0.41 -4.15 -9.56
CA PHE A 81 0.60 -3.12 -8.53
C PHE A 81 1.77 -2.27 -8.95
N LEU A 82 1.52 -0.97 -9.10
CA LEU A 82 2.54 0.03 -9.36
C LEU A 82 2.50 0.99 -8.18
N GLN A 83 3.57 0.98 -7.40
CA GLN A 83 3.82 1.87 -6.29
C GLN A 83 5.32 2.12 -6.26
#